data_AF-A0A443S457-F1
#
_entry.id   AF-A0A443S457-F1
#
_cell.length_a   1.000
_cell.length_b   1.000
_cell.length_c   1.000
_cell.angle_alpha   90.00
_cell.angle_beta   90.00
_cell.angle_gamma   90.00
#
_symmetry.space_group_name_H-M   'P 1'
#
loop_
_entity.id
_entity.type
_entity.pdbx_description
1 polymer ?
#
loop_
_entity_poly.entity_id
_entity_poly.type
_entity_poly.pdbx_seq_one_letter_code
_entity_poly.pdbx_strand_id
1 'polypeptide(L)'
;MDAAKDMRTHNLRFLTSEQALADAATFINYYKQKNPSVSKSKWIVFGGSYSGSLAAWMRMKYPHLVTGAVASSAPMKAVINFKDYLAVVRESIGEKCTASIRSATEQLSNHLNNPSDWDLITKKFQLCDPLDAHKKNDVSNLISTLAGNVEGIVQYNKDNRAFEKAPATNITIDTICGIMNDVSSGEELTRYATVNKIIMDAYGQKCLDFKYNNFIESMRETNWTSGANGVYQSCK
;
A
#
# COMPACT_ATOMS: atom_id res chain seq x y z
N MET A 1 5.30 -9.22 -30.96
CA MET A 1 4.23 -8.77 -30.04
C MET A 1 4.31 -7.26 -30.03
N ASP A 2 3.29 -6.58 -30.52
CA ASP A 2 3.23 -5.12 -30.38
C ASP A 2 3.07 -4.79 -28.90
N ALA A 3 4.03 -4.05 -28.34
CA ALA A 3 3.94 -3.56 -26.99
C ALA A 3 2.66 -2.70 -26.88
N ALA A 4 1.89 -2.91 -25.80
CA ALA A 4 0.72 -2.10 -25.55
C ALA A 4 1.13 -0.61 -25.46
N LYS A 5 0.42 0.27 -26.18
CA LYS A 5 0.76 1.69 -26.29
C LYS A 5 0.39 2.49 -25.03
N ASP A 6 -0.57 1.97 -24.27
CA ASP A 6 -1.06 2.51 -23.00
C ASP A 6 -1.69 1.37 -22.17
N MET A 7 -2.11 1.71 -20.95
CA MET A 7 -2.73 0.79 -19.98
C MET A 7 -4.27 0.88 -19.98
N ARG A 8 -4.91 1.25 -21.11
CA ARG A 8 -6.38 1.16 -21.22
C ARG A 8 -6.83 -0.30 -21.07
N THR A 9 -8.01 -0.51 -20.47
CA THR A 9 -8.54 -1.84 -20.10
C THR A 9 -8.49 -2.87 -21.24
N HIS A 10 -8.76 -2.48 -22.48
CA HIS A 10 -8.72 -3.40 -23.63
C HIS A 10 -7.32 -3.90 -23.98
N ASN A 11 -6.27 -3.13 -23.67
CA ASN A 11 -4.87 -3.49 -23.83
C ASN A 11 -4.37 -4.38 -22.68
N LEU A 12 -5.01 -4.30 -21.51
CA LEU A 12 -4.67 -5.12 -20.33
C LEU A 12 -5.31 -6.52 -20.34
N ARG A 13 -6.05 -6.91 -21.39
CA ARG A 13 -6.74 -8.22 -21.45
C ARG A 13 -5.85 -9.44 -21.20
N PHE A 14 -4.55 -9.33 -21.51
CA PHE A 14 -3.56 -10.38 -21.30
C PHE A 14 -2.80 -10.26 -19.95
N LEU A 15 -2.99 -9.17 -19.20
CA LEU A 15 -2.38 -8.96 -17.89
C LEU A 15 -3.03 -9.90 -16.86
N THR A 16 -2.46 -11.08 -16.70
CA THR A 16 -2.96 -12.14 -15.80
C THR A 16 -1.79 -12.86 -15.15
N SER A 17 -2.05 -13.46 -13.98
CA SER A 17 -1.04 -14.28 -13.30
C SER A 17 -0.61 -15.47 -14.16
N GLU A 18 -1.55 -16.08 -14.88
CA GLU A 18 -1.34 -17.25 -15.73
C GLU A 18 -0.38 -16.94 -16.88
N GLN A 19 -0.57 -15.79 -17.54
CA GLN A 19 0.34 -15.34 -18.60
C GLN A 19 1.72 -15.02 -18.02
N ALA A 20 1.81 -14.35 -16.88
CA ALA A 20 3.09 -14.08 -16.23
C ALA A 20 3.85 -15.37 -15.87
N LEU A 21 3.15 -16.41 -15.41
CA LEU A 21 3.74 -17.73 -15.15
C LEU A 21 4.18 -18.44 -16.44
N ALA A 22 3.39 -18.32 -17.52
CA ALA A 22 3.75 -18.88 -18.84
C ALA A 22 4.97 -18.18 -19.45
N ASP A 23 5.09 -16.86 -19.27
CA ASP A 23 6.26 -16.09 -19.70
C ASP A 23 7.52 -16.56 -18.94
N ALA A 24 7.43 -16.72 -17.62
CA ALA A 24 8.53 -17.26 -16.81
C ALA A 24 8.93 -18.69 -17.23
N ALA A 25 7.96 -19.56 -17.50
CA ALA A 25 8.21 -20.91 -18.01
C ALA A 25 8.92 -20.89 -19.36
N THR A 26 8.47 -20.03 -20.27
CA THR A 26 9.04 -19.86 -21.61
C THR A 26 10.48 -19.35 -21.51
N PHE A 27 10.74 -18.37 -20.64
CA PHE A 27 12.08 -17.86 -20.38
C PHE A 27 13.04 -18.95 -19.88
N ILE A 28 12.63 -19.77 -18.91
CA ILE A 28 13.48 -20.86 -18.39
C ILE A 28 13.86 -21.84 -19.50
N ASN A 29 12.90 -22.23 -20.33
CA ASN A 29 13.15 -23.13 -21.46
C ASN A 29 14.08 -22.49 -22.50
N TYR A 30 13.81 -21.24 -22.87
CA TYR A 30 14.64 -20.48 -23.80
C TYR A 30 16.09 -20.38 -23.30
N TYR A 31 16.27 -20.03 -22.02
CA TYR A 31 17.60 -19.86 -21.42
C TYR A 31 18.38 -21.18 -21.39
N LYS A 32 17.73 -22.30 -21.03
CA LYS A 32 18.34 -23.64 -21.08
C LYS A 32 18.74 -24.06 -22.50
N GLN A 33 17.93 -23.73 -23.51
CA GLN A 33 18.23 -24.03 -24.92
C GLN A 33 19.40 -23.20 -25.43
N LYS A 34 19.45 -21.92 -25.07
CA LYS A 34 20.55 -21.02 -25.47
C LYS A 34 21.86 -21.28 -24.72
N ASN A 35 21.78 -21.90 -23.54
CA ASN A 35 22.94 -22.18 -22.70
C ASN A 35 22.99 -23.67 -22.31
N PRO A 36 23.48 -24.55 -23.21
CA PRO A 36 23.49 -26.00 -22.97
C PRO A 36 24.24 -26.43 -21.70
N SER A 37 25.25 -25.66 -21.27
CA SER A 37 26.03 -25.90 -20.05
C SER A 37 25.19 -25.88 -18.77
N VAL A 38 24.05 -25.19 -18.77
CA VAL A 38 23.12 -25.08 -17.63
C VAL A 38 21.78 -25.78 -17.88
N SER A 39 21.67 -26.57 -18.95
CA SER A 39 20.42 -27.27 -19.32
C SER A 39 19.90 -28.19 -18.20
N LYS A 40 20.82 -28.80 -17.43
CA LYS A 40 20.52 -29.67 -16.29
C LYS A 40 20.48 -28.94 -14.94
N SER A 41 20.72 -27.63 -14.91
CA SER A 41 20.70 -26.85 -13.67
C SER A 41 19.29 -26.82 -13.07
N LYS A 42 19.25 -26.89 -11.74
CA LYS A 42 18.02 -26.71 -10.95
C LYS A 42 17.67 -25.22 -10.88
N TRP A 43 16.39 -24.90 -10.99
CA TRP A 43 15.89 -23.54 -10.89
C TRP A 43 15.12 -23.38 -9.59
N ILE A 44 15.44 -22.33 -8.84
CA ILE A 44 14.69 -21.90 -7.66
C ILE A 44 14.13 -20.52 -7.95
N VAL A 45 12.83 -20.33 -7.73
CA VAL A 45 12.17 -19.02 -7.94
C VAL A 45 11.96 -18.34 -6.60
N PHE A 46 12.14 -17.02 -6.58
CA PHE A 46 12.00 -16.19 -5.40
C PHE A 46 10.97 -15.10 -5.66
N GLY A 47 10.19 -14.76 -4.65
CA GLY A 47 9.26 -13.63 -4.72
C GLY A 47 8.79 -13.18 -3.34
N GLY A 48 8.44 -11.89 -3.26
CA GLY A 48 7.84 -11.24 -2.11
C GLY A 48 6.45 -10.69 -2.45
N SER A 49 5.51 -10.68 -1.49
CA SER A 49 4.15 -10.17 -1.72
C SER A 49 3.48 -10.87 -2.92
N TYR A 50 2.84 -10.15 -3.83
CA TYR A 50 2.22 -10.73 -5.04
C TYR A 50 3.20 -11.61 -5.86
N SER A 51 4.47 -11.18 -6.00
CA SER A 51 5.48 -11.99 -6.68
C SER A 51 5.84 -13.26 -5.90
N GLY A 52 5.64 -13.28 -4.58
CA GLY A 52 5.71 -14.48 -3.75
C GLY A 52 4.58 -15.47 -4.08
N SER A 53 3.37 -14.97 -4.30
CA SER A 53 2.26 -15.81 -4.78
C SER A 53 2.58 -16.39 -6.16
N LEU A 54 3.13 -15.59 -7.07
CA LEU A 54 3.62 -16.07 -8.37
C LEU A 54 4.72 -17.13 -8.21
N ALA A 55 5.69 -16.95 -7.30
CA ALA A 55 6.75 -17.92 -7.05
C ALA A 55 6.18 -19.28 -6.57
N ALA A 56 5.23 -19.25 -5.63
CA ALA A 56 4.53 -20.44 -5.16
C ALA A 56 3.76 -21.12 -6.31
N TRP A 57 2.95 -20.36 -7.05
CA TRP A 57 2.17 -20.88 -8.17
C TRP A 57 3.04 -21.41 -9.31
N MET A 58 4.21 -20.80 -9.55
CA MET A 58 5.18 -21.28 -10.54
C MET A 58 5.67 -22.68 -10.18
N ARG A 59 6.05 -22.91 -8.91
CA ARG A 59 6.44 -24.24 -8.45
C ARG A 59 5.28 -25.24 -8.53
N MET A 60 4.05 -24.82 -8.24
CA MET A 60 2.87 -25.70 -8.32
C MET A 60 2.49 -26.08 -9.76
N LYS A 61 2.53 -25.13 -10.69
CA LYS A 61 2.07 -25.31 -12.08
C LYS A 61 3.16 -25.83 -13.01
N TYR A 62 4.41 -25.46 -12.76
CA TYR A 62 5.57 -25.86 -13.57
C TYR A 62 6.64 -26.61 -12.74
N PRO A 63 6.27 -27.68 -11.99
CA PRO A 63 7.22 -28.41 -11.13
C PRO A 63 8.31 -29.13 -11.93
N HIS A 64 8.12 -29.34 -13.23
CA HIS A 64 9.09 -29.90 -14.16
C HIS A 64 10.18 -28.89 -14.58
N LEU A 65 9.93 -27.59 -14.42
CA LEU A 65 10.90 -26.53 -14.75
C LEU A 65 11.62 -26.00 -13.52
N VAL A 66 10.89 -25.80 -12.43
CA VAL A 66 11.36 -25.13 -11.21
C VAL A 66 11.40 -26.14 -10.08
N THR A 67 12.56 -26.36 -9.47
CA THR A 67 12.78 -27.34 -8.39
C THR A 67 12.21 -26.88 -7.04
N GLY A 68 12.20 -25.58 -6.76
CA GLY A 68 11.72 -25.03 -5.50
C GLY A 68 11.33 -23.56 -5.62
N ALA A 69 10.59 -23.06 -4.63
CA ALA A 69 10.17 -21.67 -4.55
C ALA A 69 10.36 -21.12 -3.14
N VAL A 70 10.76 -19.86 -3.05
CA VAL A 70 10.74 -19.06 -1.83
C VAL A 70 9.69 -17.98 -2.02
N ALA A 71 8.55 -18.16 -1.35
CA ALA A 71 7.38 -17.30 -1.45
C ALA A 71 7.22 -16.48 -0.16
N SER A 72 7.97 -15.39 -0.06
CA SER A 72 8.00 -14.55 1.14
C SER A 72 6.77 -13.64 1.21
N SER A 73 6.10 -13.60 2.37
CA SER A 73 4.91 -12.77 2.62
C SER A 73 3.85 -12.85 1.50
N ALA A 74 3.65 -14.05 0.94
CA ALA A 74 2.82 -14.27 -0.24
C ALA A 74 1.33 -14.33 0.14
N PRO A 75 0.47 -13.40 -0.35
CA PRO A 75 -0.97 -13.50 -0.17
C PRO A 75 -1.52 -14.59 -1.12
N MET A 76 -1.65 -15.80 -0.60
CA MET A 76 -2.13 -16.95 -1.38
C MET A 76 -3.65 -16.97 -1.59
N LYS A 77 -4.39 -16.20 -0.79
CA LYS A 77 -5.85 -16.11 -0.84
C LYS A 77 -6.26 -14.66 -1.01
N ALA A 78 -7.03 -14.37 -2.07
CA ALA A 78 -7.71 -13.09 -2.21
C ALA A 78 -8.89 -13.03 -1.23
N VAL A 79 -8.89 -12.03 -0.36
CA VAL A 79 -9.94 -11.83 0.65
C VAL A 79 -10.51 -10.43 0.46
N ILE A 80 -11.81 -10.35 0.16
CA ILE A 80 -12.54 -9.08 0.16
C ILE A 80 -12.74 -8.64 1.60
N ASN A 81 -12.54 -7.35 1.89
CA ASN A 81 -12.66 -6.78 3.24
C ASN A 81 -11.76 -7.47 4.27
N PHE A 82 -10.45 -7.49 4.00
CA PHE A 82 -9.47 -8.19 4.82
C PHE A 82 -9.16 -7.48 6.14
N LYS A 83 -10.06 -7.62 7.12
CA LYS A 83 -9.94 -6.98 8.45
C LYS A 83 -8.73 -7.44 9.26
N ASP A 84 -8.22 -8.65 9.00
CA ASP A 84 -7.09 -9.21 9.75
C ASP A 84 -5.81 -8.39 9.54
N TYR A 85 -5.66 -7.73 8.37
CA TYR A 85 -4.56 -6.80 8.13
C TYR A 85 -4.53 -5.69 9.19
N LEU A 86 -5.67 -5.05 9.45
CA LEU A 86 -5.80 -4.02 10.49
C LEU A 86 -5.68 -4.58 11.91
N ALA A 87 -5.93 -5.88 12.12
CA ALA A 87 -5.64 -6.52 13.40
C ALA A 87 -4.12 -6.58 13.65
N VAL A 88 -3.34 -7.02 12.65
CA VAL A 88 -1.88 -7.05 12.73
C VAL A 88 -1.30 -5.65 12.91
N VAL A 89 -1.84 -4.64 12.21
CA VAL A 89 -1.41 -3.23 12.38
C VAL A 89 -1.60 -2.78 13.83
N ARG A 90 -2.78 -3.01 14.41
CA ARG A 90 -3.08 -2.66 15.82
C ARG A 90 -2.17 -3.40 16.80
N GLU A 91 -1.95 -4.69 16.58
CA GLU A 91 -1.05 -5.50 17.43
C GLU A 91 0.38 -4.97 17.36
N SER A 92 0.86 -4.61 16.17
CA SER A 92 2.24 -4.15 15.93
C SER A 92 2.56 -2.82 16.62
N ILE A 93 1.59 -1.90 16.73
CA ILE A 93 1.78 -0.60 17.39
C ILE A 93 1.55 -0.66 18.91
N GLY A 94 1.03 -1.78 19.43
CA GLY A 94 0.76 -1.99 20.84
C GLY A 94 -0.49 -1.27 21.38
N GLU A 95 -0.92 -1.68 22.57
CA GLU A 95 -2.21 -1.27 23.16
C GLU A 95 -2.31 0.24 23.41
N LYS A 96 -1.27 0.84 24.00
CA LYS A 96 -1.29 2.26 24.36
C LYS A 96 -1.42 3.17 23.13
N CYS A 97 -0.59 2.90 22.10
CA CYS A 97 -0.63 3.65 20.85
C CYS A 97 -1.96 3.44 20.10
N THR A 98 -2.46 2.20 20.08
CA THR A 98 -3.78 1.87 19.53
C THR A 98 -4.90 2.65 20.24
N ALA A 99 -4.85 2.76 21.58
CA ALA A 99 -5.83 3.51 22.34
C ALA A 99 -5.81 5.01 22.02
N SER A 100 -4.61 5.60 21.90
CA SER A 100 -4.44 7.00 21.49
C SER A 100 -4.98 7.26 20.09
N ILE A 101 -4.66 6.41 19.11
CA ILE A 101 -5.17 6.55 17.73
C ILE A 101 -6.69 6.37 17.70
N ARG A 102 -7.24 5.39 18.43
CA ARG A 102 -8.69 5.21 18.54
C ARG A 102 -9.37 6.48 19.08
N SER A 103 -8.87 7.03 20.18
CA SER A 103 -9.43 8.27 20.73
C SER A 103 -9.29 9.46 19.76
N ALA A 104 -8.18 9.59 19.05
CA ALA A 104 -8.04 10.60 17.99
C ALA A 104 -9.10 10.43 16.88
N THR A 105 -9.35 9.20 16.44
CA THR A 105 -10.35 8.91 15.40
C THR A 105 -11.79 9.15 15.89
N GLU A 106 -12.07 8.92 17.17
CA GLU A 106 -13.35 9.25 17.81
C GLU A 106 -13.55 10.78 17.89
N GLN A 107 -12.52 11.53 18.32
CA GLN A 107 -12.52 13.00 18.32
C GLN A 107 -12.74 13.56 16.90
N LEU A 108 -12.03 13.03 15.91
CA LEU A 108 -12.24 13.41 14.51
C LEU A 108 -13.68 13.14 14.05
N SER A 109 -14.22 11.97 14.37
CA SER A 109 -15.61 11.60 14.03
C SER A 109 -16.62 12.54 14.66
N ASN A 110 -16.39 13.00 15.88
CA ASN A 110 -17.25 13.99 16.54
C ASN A 110 -17.23 15.34 15.82
N HIS A 111 -16.05 15.85 15.45
CA HIS A 111 -15.93 17.10 14.69
C HIS A 111 -16.54 17.00 13.29
N LEU A 112 -16.45 15.83 12.64
CA LEU A 112 -17.09 15.61 11.33
C LEU A 112 -18.62 15.78 11.40
N ASN A 113 -19.23 15.47 12.55
CA ASN A 113 -20.67 15.64 12.76
C ASN A 113 -21.08 17.10 13.04
N ASN A 114 -20.13 18.03 13.19
CA ASN A 114 -20.39 19.43 13.49
C ASN A 114 -19.84 20.36 12.39
N PRO A 115 -20.71 20.92 11.51
CA PRO A 115 -20.27 21.79 10.41
C PRO A 115 -19.43 23.00 10.83
N SER A 116 -19.58 23.51 12.06
CA SER A 116 -18.76 24.62 12.56
C SER A 116 -17.27 24.26 12.73
N ASP A 117 -16.96 22.97 12.81
CA ASP A 117 -15.62 22.49 13.12
C ASP A 117 -14.83 22.09 11.86
N TRP A 118 -15.45 22.13 10.68
CA TRP A 118 -14.82 21.66 9.45
C TRP A 118 -13.62 22.51 9.03
N ASP A 119 -13.68 23.83 9.25
CA ASP A 119 -12.54 24.72 9.03
C ASP A 119 -11.39 24.42 9.98
N LEU A 120 -11.71 24.03 11.23
CA LEU A 120 -10.72 23.60 12.21
C LEU A 120 -10.02 22.33 11.73
N ILE A 121 -10.76 21.32 11.29
CA ILE A 121 -10.18 20.06 10.78
C ILE A 121 -9.39 20.27 9.50
N THR A 122 -9.90 21.09 8.58
CA THR A 122 -9.22 21.48 7.33
C THR A 122 -7.83 22.04 7.62
N LYS A 123 -7.73 22.97 8.58
CA LYS A 123 -6.45 23.56 9.00
C LYS A 123 -5.58 22.55 9.77
N LYS A 124 -6.18 21.81 10.72
CA LYS A 124 -5.46 20.89 11.61
C LYS A 124 -4.73 19.81 10.83
N PHE A 125 -5.36 19.21 9.81
CA PHE A 125 -4.75 18.19 8.96
C PHE A 125 -4.10 18.74 7.68
N GLN A 126 -4.07 20.06 7.50
CA GLN A 126 -3.56 20.74 6.30
C GLN A 126 -4.17 20.16 5.01
N LEU A 127 -5.50 20.04 4.95
CA LEU A 127 -6.19 19.50 3.79
C LEU A 127 -6.04 20.43 2.57
N CYS A 128 -5.95 19.86 1.37
CA CYS A 128 -5.83 20.64 0.14
C CYS A 128 -7.11 21.44 -0.21
N ASP A 129 -8.26 20.90 0.18
CA ASP A 129 -9.58 21.47 -0.08
C ASP A 129 -10.35 21.65 1.23
N PRO A 130 -11.35 22.56 1.27
CA PRO A 130 -12.27 22.65 2.38
C PRO A 130 -13.00 21.32 2.63
N LEU A 131 -13.05 20.93 3.91
CA LEU A 131 -13.80 19.76 4.35
C LEU A 131 -15.32 20.03 4.26
N ASP A 132 -16.02 19.08 3.66
CA ASP A 132 -17.48 19.03 3.65
C ASP A 132 -17.90 17.60 4.02
N ALA A 133 -18.26 17.39 5.28
CA ALA A 133 -18.53 16.05 5.78
C ALA A 133 -19.86 15.46 5.27
N HIS A 134 -20.69 16.25 4.56
CA HIS A 134 -21.83 15.69 3.83
C HIS A 134 -21.37 14.78 2.67
N LYS A 135 -20.17 15.01 2.14
CA LYS A 135 -19.56 14.17 1.10
C LYS A 135 -18.95 12.92 1.72
N LYS A 136 -19.78 11.91 1.95
CA LYS A 136 -19.39 10.64 2.63
C LYS A 136 -18.18 9.94 2.02
N ASN A 137 -18.01 10.02 0.69
CA ASN A 137 -16.85 9.42 0.03
C ASN A 137 -15.56 10.18 0.33
N ASP A 138 -15.59 11.52 0.35
CA ASP A 138 -14.44 12.33 0.76
C ASP A 138 -14.07 12.05 2.22
N VAL A 139 -15.06 11.93 3.11
CA VAL A 139 -14.83 11.57 4.52
C VAL A 139 -14.22 10.17 4.65
N SER A 140 -14.75 9.18 3.92
CA SER A 140 -14.25 7.81 3.95
C SER A 140 -12.82 7.75 3.41
N ASN A 141 -12.53 8.51 2.35
CA ASN A 141 -11.20 8.60 1.77
C ASN A 141 -10.22 9.30 2.74
N LEU A 142 -10.62 10.40 3.40
CA LEU A 142 -9.82 11.06 4.45
C LEU A 142 -9.43 10.08 5.56
N ILE A 143 -10.41 9.38 6.14
CA ILE A 143 -10.16 8.42 7.23
C ILE A 143 -9.25 7.29 6.74
N SER A 144 -9.49 6.79 5.52
CA SER A 144 -8.66 5.72 4.93
C SER A 144 -7.23 6.18 4.69
N THR A 145 -7.02 7.41 4.21
CA THR A 145 -5.67 7.99 4.01
C THR A 145 -4.94 8.15 5.34
N LEU A 146 -5.62 8.64 6.39
CA LEU A 146 -5.03 8.79 7.72
C LEU A 146 -4.70 7.42 8.36
N ALA A 147 -5.52 6.39 8.13
CA ALA A 147 -5.20 5.02 8.53
C ALA A 147 -4.02 4.46 7.73
N GLY A 148 -4.01 4.69 6.42
CA GLY A 148 -2.95 4.27 5.49
C GLY A 148 -1.56 4.77 5.88
N ASN A 149 -1.46 5.95 6.49
CA ASN A 149 -0.21 6.45 7.07
C ASN A 149 0.36 5.49 8.13
N VAL A 150 -0.47 4.98 9.04
CA VAL A 150 -0.05 4.05 10.10
C VAL A 150 0.25 2.68 9.51
N GLU A 151 -0.61 2.21 8.59
CA GLU A 151 -0.44 0.95 7.88
C GLU A 151 0.90 0.89 7.13
N GLY A 152 1.24 1.95 6.40
CA GLY A 152 2.50 2.05 5.66
C GLY A 152 3.73 2.01 6.56
N ILE A 153 3.68 2.68 7.72
CA ILE A 153 4.77 2.64 8.69
C ILE A 153 4.93 1.24 9.30
N VAL A 154 3.84 0.54 9.60
CA VAL A 154 3.93 -0.85 10.10
C VAL A 154 4.48 -1.79 9.02
N GLN A 155 3.97 -1.69 7.80
CA GLN A 155 4.38 -2.50 6.64
C GLN A 155 5.89 -2.44 6.38
N TYR A 156 6.49 -1.27 6.62
CA TYR A 156 7.86 -0.96 6.25
C TYR A 156 8.73 -0.52 7.45
N ASN A 157 8.37 -0.96 8.65
CA ASN A 157 9.06 -0.56 9.86
C ASN A 157 10.51 -1.08 9.90
N LYS A 158 11.49 -0.17 9.98
CA LYS A 158 12.93 -0.49 10.11
C LYS A 158 13.44 -1.48 9.05
N ASP A 159 12.90 -1.42 7.83
CA ASP A 159 13.20 -2.36 6.74
C ASP A 159 14.47 -2.04 5.94
N ASN A 160 15.27 -1.09 6.42
CA ASN A 160 16.55 -0.68 5.86
C ASN A 160 16.49 -0.20 4.40
N ARG A 161 15.37 0.34 3.91
CA ARG A 161 15.25 0.86 2.53
C ARG A 161 15.88 2.24 2.29
N ALA A 162 16.65 2.77 3.25
CA ALA A 162 17.30 4.07 3.10
C ALA A 162 18.26 4.12 1.90
N PHE A 163 18.93 3.01 1.57
CA PHE A 163 19.83 2.92 0.41
C PHE A 163 19.11 3.06 -0.94
N GLU A 164 17.80 2.79 -0.98
CA GLU A 164 16.95 2.95 -2.16
C GLU A 164 16.46 4.39 -2.33
N LYS A 165 16.87 5.31 -1.43
CA LYS A 165 16.35 6.69 -1.33
C LYS A 165 14.83 6.72 -1.08
N ALA A 166 14.28 5.69 -0.45
CA ALA A 166 12.88 5.66 -0.09
C ALA A 166 12.58 6.79 0.92
N PRO A 167 11.52 7.59 0.70
CA PRO A 167 11.10 8.62 1.66
C PRO A 167 10.63 8.00 2.97
N ALA A 168 10.57 8.81 4.03
CA ALA A 168 10.04 8.43 5.34
C ALA A 168 10.68 7.20 6.03
N THR A 169 11.87 6.74 5.59
CA THR A 169 12.56 5.58 6.18
C THR A 169 13.01 5.77 7.63
N ASN A 170 13.10 7.02 8.09
CA ASN A 170 13.37 7.38 9.48
C ASN A 170 12.11 7.47 10.36
N ILE A 171 10.91 7.41 9.76
CA ILE A 171 9.65 7.38 10.50
C ILE A 171 9.33 5.91 10.76
N THR A 172 9.25 5.54 12.04
CA THR A 172 9.05 4.16 12.48
C THR A 172 7.84 4.07 13.40
N ILE A 173 7.48 2.85 13.80
CA ILE A 173 6.48 2.63 14.86
C ILE A 173 6.86 3.41 16.13
N ASP A 174 8.15 3.42 16.51
CA ASP A 174 8.63 4.15 17.68
C ASP A 174 8.39 5.66 17.54
N THR A 175 8.57 6.20 16.33
CA THR A 175 8.34 7.62 16.02
C THR A 175 6.87 7.99 16.18
N ILE A 176 5.97 7.28 15.49
CA ILE A 176 4.54 7.62 15.50
C ILE A 176 3.93 7.36 16.87
N CYS A 177 4.32 6.27 17.55
CA CYS A 177 3.82 5.95 18.87
C CYS A 177 4.46 6.81 19.97
N GLY A 178 5.68 7.30 19.77
CA GLY A 178 6.26 8.34 20.61
C GLY A 178 5.40 9.60 20.60
N ILE A 179 5.01 10.08 19.41
CA ILE A 179 4.12 11.24 19.25
C ILE A 179 2.74 10.96 19.84
N MET A 180 2.10 9.85 19.47
CA MET A 180 0.74 9.52 19.93
C MET A 180 0.65 9.25 21.43
N ASN A 181 1.76 8.89 22.10
CA ASN A 181 1.78 8.64 23.54
C ASN A 181 2.28 9.82 24.37
N ASP A 182 2.80 10.87 23.74
CA ASP A 182 3.28 12.06 24.44
C ASP A 182 2.10 12.95 24.84
N VAL A 183 1.58 12.76 26.06
CA VAL A 183 0.45 13.53 26.58
C VAL A 183 0.75 15.02 26.78
N SER A 184 2.02 15.42 26.77
CA SER A 184 2.40 16.84 26.89
C SER A 184 2.21 17.61 25.57
N SER A 185 2.13 16.91 24.45
CA SER A 185 1.94 17.48 23.09
C SER A 185 0.46 17.74 22.73
N GLY A 186 -0.43 17.79 23.71
CA GLY A 186 -1.85 18.10 23.55
C GLY A 186 -2.77 16.88 23.37
N GLU A 187 -4.01 17.14 22.96
CA GLU A 187 -5.03 16.11 22.72
C GLU A 187 -4.61 15.09 21.64
N GLU A 188 -5.18 13.90 21.67
CA GLU A 188 -4.90 12.81 20.72
C GLU A 188 -5.10 13.23 19.27
N LEU A 189 -6.13 14.02 18.97
CA LEU A 189 -6.38 14.51 17.61
C LEU A 189 -5.26 15.43 17.10
N THR A 190 -4.71 16.28 17.98
CA THR A 190 -3.58 17.16 17.64
C THR A 190 -2.31 16.34 17.41
N ARG A 191 -2.06 15.32 18.23
CA ARG A 191 -0.94 14.39 18.05
C ARG A 191 -1.07 13.60 16.75
N TYR A 192 -2.28 13.20 16.38
CA TYR A 192 -2.54 12.49 15.14
C TYR A 192 -2.32 13.38 13.91
N ALA A 193 -2.72 14.64 13.98
CA ALA A 193 -2.42 15.63 12.96
C ALA A 193 -0.90 15.88 12.81
N THR A 194 -0.15 15.86 13.91
CA THR A 194 1.33 15.93 13.88
C THR A 194 1.93 14.72 13.17
N VAL A 195 1.42 13.50 13.42
CA VAL A 195 1.84 12.29 12.68
C VAL A 195 1.59 12.46 11.18
N ASN A 196 0.41 12.93 10.79
CA ASN A 196 0.11 13.21 9.38
C ASN A 196 1.09 14.23 8.78
N LYS A 197 1.37 15.32 9.52
CA LYS A 197 2.30 16.38 9.09
C LYS A 197 3.71 15.85 8.82
N ILE A 198 4.32 15.11 9.74
CA ILE A 198 5.70 14.63 9.56
C ILE A 198 5.81 13.66 8.38
N ILE A 199 4.75 12.89 8.11
CA ILE A 199 4.68 11.99 6.96
C ILE A 199 4.58 12.82 5.69
N MET A 200 3.64 13.77 5.60
CA MET A 200 3.52 14.67 4.45
C MET A 200 4.85 15.38 4.15
N ASP A 201 5.51 15.93 5.17
CA ASP A 201 6.80 16.61 5.04
C ASP A 201 7.88 15.65 4.46
N ALA A 202 7.92 14.39 4.92
CA ALA A 202 8.85 13.38 4.43
C ALA A 202 8.59 12.97 2.97
N TYR A 203 7.35 13.08 2.50
CA TYR A 203 6.97 12.86 1.09
C TYR A 203 6.97 14.14 0.25
N GLY A 204 7.32 15.30 0.82
CA GLY A 204 7.31 16.59 0.13
C GLY A 204 5.90 17.09 -0.25
N GLN A 205 4.87 16.60 0.45
CA GLN A 205 3.47 16.97 0.23
C GLN A 205 3.17 18.31 0.91
N LYS A 206 2.50 19.23 0.18
CA LYS A 206 2.14 20.55 0.71
C LYS A 206 0.85 20.55 1.51
N CYS A 207 -0.04 19.61 1.21
CA CYS A 207 -1.35 19.44 1.82
C CYS A 207 -1.82 17.99 1.61
N LEU A 208 -2.80 17.56 2.41
CA LEU A 208 -3.41 16.24 2.32
C LEU A 208 -4.57 16.28 1.32
N ASP A 209 -4.41 15.60 0.18
CA ASP A 209 -5.52 15.36 -0.74
C ASP A 209 -6.39 14.21 -0.21
N PHE A 210 -7.64 14.54 0.05
CA PHE A 210 -8.65 13.59 0.54
C PHE A 210 -9.83 13.46 -0.41
N LYS A 211 -9.85 14.16 -1.55
CA LYS A 211 -10.96 14.10 -2.49
C LYS A 211 -11.05 12.74 -3.13
N TYR A 212 -12.19 12.08 -2.96
CA TYR A 212 -12.39 10.75 -3.49
C TYR A 212 -12.34 10.73 -5.02
N ASN A 213 -12.80 11.78 -5.68
CA ASN A 213 -12.73 11.88 -7.14
C ASN A 213 -11.28 11.94 -7.63
N ASN A 214 -10.40 12.69 -6.96
CA ASN A 214 -8.97 12.74 -7.31
C ASN A 214 -8.32 11.35 -7.16
N PHE A 215 -8.67 10.62 -6.09
CA PHE A 215 -8.27 9.23 -5.92
C PHE A 215 -8.77 8.34 -7.08
N ILE A 216 -10.04 8.45 -7.48
CA ILE A 216 -10.58 7.68 -8.60
C ILE A 216 -9.92 8.05 -9.92
N GLU A 217 -9.59 9.32 -10.14
CA GLU A 217 -8.86 9.78 -11.32
C GLU A 217 -7.45 9.17 -11.37
N SER A 218 -6.71 9.18 -10.27
CA SER A 218 -5.36 8.57 -10.22
C SER A 218 -5.41 7.07 -10.48
N MET A 219 -6.42 6.38 -9.94
CA MET A 219 -6.63 4.94 -10.15
C MET A 219 -7.11 4.59 -11.58
N ARG A 220 -7.50 5.59 -12.38
CA ARG A 220 -7.92 5.44 -13.78
C ARG A 220 -6.84 5.87 -14.76
N GLU A 221 -5.68 6.32 -14.30
CA GLU A 221 -4.59 6.71 -15.18
C GLU A 221 -4.13 5.54 -16.05
N THR A 222 -3.88 5.83 -17.33
CA THR A 222 -3.52 4.81 -18.32
C THR A 222 -2.10 4.95 -18.85
N ASN A 223 -1.32 5.91 -18.34
CA ASN A 223 0.08 6.07 -18.70
C ASN A 223 0.93 5.01 -18.00
N TRP A 224 1.89 4.39 -18.68
CA TRP A 224 2.78 3.36 -18.14
C TRP A 224 3.54 3.75 -16.87
N THR A 225 3.73 5.05 -16.66
CA THR A 225 4.39 5.58 -15.46
C THR A 225 3.45 5.71 -14.27
N SER A 226 2.14 5.51 -14.46
CA SER A 226 1.17 5.52 -13.35
C SER A 226 1.21 4.20 -12.58
N GLY A 227 0.95 4.25 -11.28
CA GLY A 227 0.83 3.07 -10.42
C GLY A 227 -0.48 2.29 -10.58
N ALA A 228 -1.34 2.67 -11.53
CA ALA A 228 -2.73 2.19 -11.61
C ALA A 228 -2.88 0.76 -12.20
N ASN A 229 -1.82 0.17 -12.75
CA ASN A 229 -1.88 -1.17 -13.36
C ASN A 229 -2.24 -2.30 -12.38
N GLY A 230 -1.81 -2.19 -11.11
CA GLY A 230 -2.15 -3.16 -10.06
C GLY A 230 -3.66 -3.24 -9.77
N VAL A 231 -4.40 -2.16 -10.07
CA VAL A 231 -5.86 -2.09 -9.90
C VAL A 231 -6.56 -3.05 -10.85
N TYR A 232 -6.11 -3.14 -12.10
CA TYR A 232 -6.71 -4.06 -13.08
C TYR A 232 -6.64 -5.51 -12.62
N GLN A 233 -5.48 -5.94 -12.11
CA GLN A 233 -5.30 -7.31 -11.63
C GLN A 233 -6.11 -7.62 -10.36
N SER A 234 -6.42 -6.60 -9.56
CA SER A 234 -7.24 -6.74 -8.34
C SER A 234 -8.75 -6.86 -8.63
N CYS A 235 -9.19 -6.43 -9.82
CA CYS A 235 -10.59 -6.38 -10.22
C CYS A 235 -11.03 -7.52 -11.16
N LYS A 236 -10.16 -8.50 -11.40
CA LYS A 236 -10.40 -9.64 -12.29
C LYS A 236 -10.54 -10.94 -11.50
#